data_AF-A0A923YNR2-F1
#
_entry.id   AF-A0A923YNR2-F1
#
_cell.length_a   1.000
_cell.length_b   1.000
_cell.length_c   1.000
_cell.angle_alpha   90.00
_cell.angle_beta   90.00
_cell.angle_gamma   90.00
#
_symmetry.space_group_name_H-M   'P 1'
#
loop_
_entity.id
_entity.type
_entity.pdbx_description
1 polymer ?
#
loop_
_entity_poly.entity_id
_entity_poly.type
_entity_poly.pdbx_seq_one_letter_code
_entity_poly.pdbx_strand_id
1 'polypeptide(L)'
;EMALMQAPLALQGLGITVMDGPFFSMMPFPARDLHTLSHVRYTPHLHWQDQRGTDPLQKLNRYDRVTRVDRMLRDVARYLPAVVDMKYIESLFEVKTILVKNENDDGRPILFEKHAELPGCYSVLGGKIDNIYDVLEKLNAEIF
;
A
#
# COMPACT_ATOMS: atom_id res chain seq x y z
N GLU A 1 1.30 6.42 1.77
CA GLU A 1 2.68 6.83 2.15
C GLU A 1 3.52 5.59 2.42
N MET A 2 4.77 5.55 1.95
CA MET A 2 5.85 4.71 2.46
C MET A 2 6.99 5.65 2.84
N ALA A 3 7.34 5.72 4.12
CA ALA A 3 8.41 6.60 4.57
C ALA A 3 9.76 5.93 4.33
N LEU A 4 10.74 6.66 3.81
CA LEU A 4 12.13 6.23 3.70
C LEU A 4 12.92 6.84 4.85
N MET A 5 13.52 5.96 5.63
CA MET A 5 14.14 6.25 6.91
C MET A 5 15.57 5.72 6.92
N GLN A 6 16.50 6.51 7.44
CA GLN A 6 17.82 6.00 7.79
C GLN A 6 17.73 5.25 9.11
N ALA A 7 17.97 3.94 9.09
CA ALA A 7 18.01 3.12 10.30
C ALA A 7 19.30 3.31 11.11
N PRO A 8 19.23 3.29 12.46
CA PRO A 8 20.42 3.20 13.30
C PRO A 8 21.10 1.84 13.13
N LEU A 9 22.38 1.74 13.50
CA LEU A 9 23.20 0.53 13.31
C LEU A 9 22.53 -0.74 13.85
N ALA A 10 21.85 -0.66 14.98
CA ALA A 10 21.14 -1.78 15.59
C ALA A 10 19.97 -2.35 14.75
N LEU A 11 19.44 -1.56 13.81
CA LEU A 11 18.33 -1.92 12.94
C LEU A 11 18.72 -2.04 11.46
N GLN A 12 19.98 -1.77 11.12
CA GLN A 12 20.46 -1.88 9.74
C GLN A 12 20.34 -3.31 9.23
N GLY A 13 19.85 -3.46 7.98
CA GLY A 13 19.62 -4.76 7.35
C GLY A 13 18.44 -5.57 7.91
N LEU A 14 17.82 -5.16 9.02
CA LEU A 14 16.69 -5.89 9.61
C LEU A 14 15.35 -5.48 8.97
N GLY A 15 14.54 -6.49 8.66
CA GLY A 15 13.12 -6.35 8.34
C GLY A 15 12.28 -6.81 9.51
N ILE A 16 11.39 -5.94 10.01
CA ILE A 16 10.55 -6.19 11.18
C ILE A 16 9.12 -5.85 10.82
N THR A 17 8.20 -6.77 11.06
CA THR A 17 6.76 -6.56 10.88
C THR A 17 6.01 -7.06 12.10
N VAL A 18 5.08 -6.25 12.59
CA VAL A 18 4.16 -6.62 13.67
C VAL A 18 2.77 -6.81 13.08
N MET A 19 2.23 -8.03 13.21
CA MET A 19 0.98 -8.48 12.59
C MET A 19 -0.20 -8.60 13.58
N ASP A 20 -0.01 -8.23 14.86
CA ASP A 20 -1.06 -8.22 15.89
C ASP A 20 -1.15 -6.82 16.55
N GLY A 21 -2.31 -6.15 16.47
CA GLY A 21 -2.53 -4.77 16.95
C GLY A 21 -2.35 -3.65 15.91
N PRO A 22 -1.75 -2.48 16.26
CA PRO A 22 -1.47 -1.39 15.31
C PRO A 22 -0.34 -1.81 14.36
N PHE A 23 -0.69 -2.58 13.32
CA PHE A 23 0.29 -3.20 12.42
C PHE A 23 1.23 -2.18 11.77
N PHE A 24 2.51 -2.53 11.76
CA PHE A 24 3.55 -1.78 11.06
C PHE A 24 4.57 -2.72 10.45
N SER A 25 5.24 -2.22 9.41
CA SER A 25 6.40 -2.88 8.81
C SER A 25 7.51 -1.88 8.62
N MET A 26 8.71 -2.28 9.02
CA MET A 26 9.97 -1.65 8.66
C MET A 26 10.77 -2.65 7.84
N MET A 27 11.09 -2.32 6.59
CA MET A 27 11.78 -3.25 5.67
C MET A 27 12.98 -2.57 5.02
N PRO A 28 14.12 -3.26 4.85
CA PRO A 28 15.24 -2.72 4.07
C PRO A 28 14.79 -2.29 2.68
N PHE A 29 15.35 -1.18 2.20
CA PHE A 29 15.11 -0.60 0.89
C PHE A 29 16.46 -0.39 0.18
N PRO A 30 17.07 -1.47 -0.34
CA PRO A 30 18.47 -1.46 -0.80
C PRO A 30 18.75 -0.48 -1.92
N ALA A 31 17.76 -0.22 -2.79
CA ALA A 31 17.90 0.69 -3.93
C ALA A 31 18.26 2.14 -3.55
N ARG A 32 18.06 2.52 -2.27
CA ARG A 32 18.44 3.83 -1.73
C ARG A 32 19.30 3.75 -0.48
N ASP A 33 19.72 2.56 -0.06
CA ASP A 33 20.42 2.32 1.22
C ASP A 33 19.64 2.83 2.45
N LEU A 34 18.32 2.65 2.44
CA LEU A 34 17.41 3.09 3.51
C LEU A 34 16.54 1.94 4.01
N HIS A 35 15.65 2.24 4.94
CA HIS A 35 14.54 1.38 5.34
C HIS A 35 13.21 2.06 5.01
N THR A 36 12.25 1.28 4.54
CA THR A 36 10.85 1.71 4.52
C THR A 36 10.27 1.64 5.93
N LEU A 37 9.36 2.56 6.26
CA LEU A 37 8.49 2.49 7.41
C LEU A 37 7.05 2.70 6.95
N SER A 38 6.17 1.80 7.41
CA SER A 38 4.75 1.80 7.09
C SER A 38 3.91 1.43 8.30
N HIS A 39 2.68 1.91 8.33
CA HIS A 39 1.75 1.69 9.43
C HIS A 39 0.31 1.67 8.93
N VAL A 40 -0.48 0.68 9.35
CA VAL A 40 -1.85 0.46 8.83
C VAL A 40 -2.77 1.66 9.08
N ARG A 41 -2.62 2.33 10.22
CA ARG A 41 -3.48 3.48 10.60
C ARG A 41 -3.06 4.81 9.99
N TYR A 42 -1.76 5.02 9.77
CA TYR A 42 -1.25 6.36 9.46
C TYR A 42 -0.91 6.53 7.98
N THR A 43 -0.52 5.47 7.28
CA THR A 43 -0.19 5.51 5.84
C THR A 43 -1.36 5.74 4.86
N PRO A 44 -2.64 5.53 5.22
CA PRO A 44 -3.78 5.97 4.39
C PRO A 44 -4.06 7.46 4.60
N HIS A 45 -3.81 8.29 3.58
CA HIS A 45 -3.89 9.75 3.72
C HIS A 45 -5.27 10.32 3.37
N LEU A 46 -5.84 9.82 2.28
CA LEU A 46 -7.07 10.27 1.66
C LEU A 46 -7.80 9.04 1.12
N HIS A 47 -9.12 9.05 1.23
CA HIS A 47 -10.01 8.13 0.51
C HIS A 47 -11.05 8.95 -0.25
N TRP A 48 -11.52 8.43 -1.38
CA TRP A 48 -12.63 9.00 -2.13
C TRP A 48 -13.33 7.90 -2.91
N GLN A 49 -14.62 8.09 -3.17
CA GLN A 49 -15.33 7.27 -4.13
C GLN A 49 -14.97 7.74 -5.53
N ASP A 50 -14.51 6.82 -6.38
CA ASP A 50 -14.14 7.17 -7.74
C ASP A 50 -15.38 7.56 -8.56
N GLN A 51 -15.24 8.61 -9.36
CA GLN A 51 -16.32 9.16 -10.19
C GLN A 51 -15.80 9.44 -11.58
N ARG A 52 -16.66 9.29 -12.58
CA ARG A 52 -16.32 9.55 -13.98
C ARG A 52 -15.74 10.96 -14.14
N GLY A 53 -14.58 11.06 -14.77
CA GLY A 53 -13.85 12.34 -14.95
C GLY A 53 -12.90 12.69 -13.80
N THR A 54 -12.85 11.89 -12.74
CA THR A 54 -11.82 12.01 -11.71
C THR A 54 -10.51 11.38 -12.21
N ASP A 55 -9.43 12.16 -12.20
CA ASP A 55 -8.07 11.64 -12.44
C ASP A 55 -7.36 11.41 -11.08
N PRO A 56 -7.11 10.14 -10.70
CA PRO A 56 -6.40 9.81 -9.47
C PRO A 56 -4.98 10.39 -9.39
N LEU A 57 -4.26 10.44 -10.51
CA LEU A 57 -2.89 10.96 -10.55
C LEU A 57 -2.89 12.47 -10.39
N GLN A 58 -3.87 13.16 -10.97
CA GLN A 58 -4.04 14.58 -10.74
C GLN A 58 -4.35 14.88 -9.26
N LYS A 59 -5.19 14.06 -8.60
CA LYS A 59 -5.43 14.17 -7.15
C LYS A 59 -4.14 13.97 -6.35
N LEU A 60 -3.33 12.96 -6.69
CA LEU A 60 -2.04 12.70 -6.03
C LEU A 60 -1.03 13.84 -6.24
N ASN A 61 -1.02 14.46 -7.43
CA ASN A 61 -0.12 15.57 -7.75
C ASN A 61 -0.50 16.88 -7.04
N ARG A 62 -1.79 17.08 -6.76
CA ARG A 62 -2.28 18.22 -5.97
C ARG A 62 -2.22 17.98 -4.46
N TYR A 63 -1.94 16.76 -4.02
CA TYR A 63 -1.84 16.45 -2.60
C TYR A 63 -0.55 17.05 -2.02
N ASP A 64 -0.65 17.72 -0.87
CA ASP A 64 0.49 18.39 -0.21
C ASP A 64 1.60 17.43 0.25
N ARG A 65 1.34 16.11 0.25
CA ARG A 65 2.30 15.06 0.63
C ARG A 65 2.91 15.26 2.03
N VAL A 66 2.14 15.87 2.94
CA VAL A 66 2.53 16.00 4.35
C VAL A 66 2.67 14.61 4.97
N THR A 67 3.90 14.26 5.32
CA THR A 67 4.25 12.97 5.91
C THR A 67 3.59 12.78 7.28
N ARG A 68 3.31 11.52 7.64
CA ARG A 68 2.81 11.15 8.97
C ARG A 68 3.82 10.34 9.79
N VAL A 69 5.11 10.42 9.43
CA VAL A 69 6.20 9.69 10.10
C VAL A 69 6.25 9.89 11.60
N ASP A 70 6.03 11.11 12.11
CA ASP A 70 6.03 11.35 13.55
C ASP A 70 4.98 10.52 14.30
N ARG A 71 3.80 10.31 13.67
CA ARG A 71 2.74 9.47 14.23
C ARG A 71 3.12 8.00 14.17
N MET A 72 3.72 7.58 13.05
CA MET A 72 4.23 6.21 12.87
C MET A 72 5.29 5.89 13.92
N LEU A 73 6.33 6.72 14.06
CA LEU A 73 7.44 6.49 14.99
C LEU A 73 6.98 6.42 16.44
N ARG A 74 6.11 7.33 16.88
CA ARG A 74 5.58 7.32 18.27
C ARG A 74 4.84 6.03 18.60
N ASP A 75 4.09 5.49 17.65
CA ASP A 75 3.36 4.24 17.83
C ASP A 75 4.32 3.03 17.82
N VAL A 76 5.18 2.96 16.82
CA VAL A 76 6.16 1.89 16.62
C VAL A 76 7.16 1.79 17.77
N ALA A 77 7.59 2.91 18.34
CA ALA A 77 8.52 2.96 19.47
C ALA A 77 7.99 2.24 20.72
N ARG A 78 6.67 2.00 20.82
CA ARG A 78 6.08 1.20 21.90
C ARG A 78 6.44 -0.29 21.82
N TYR A 79 6.76 -0.77 20.61
CA TYR A 79 7.11 -2.16 20.32
C TYR A 79 8.60 -2.33 20.01
N LEU A 80 9.21 -1.34 19.35
CA LEU A 80 10.60 -1.35 18.93
C LEU A 80 11.27 -0.02 19.32
N PRO A 81 11.68 0.17 20.59
CA PRO A 81 12.20 1.45 21.06
C PRO A 81 13.37 2.02 20.24
N ALA A 82 14.19 1.15 19.63
CA ALA A 82 15.30 1.56 18.78
C ALA A 82 14.88 2.39 17.53
N VAL A 83 13.60 2.43 17.16
CA VAL A 83 13.16 3.26 16.02
C VAL A 83 13.20 4.75 16.31
N VAL A 84 13.29 5.17 17.59
CA VAL A 84 13.35 6.60 17.95
C VAL A 84 14.58 7.31 17.37
N ASP A 85 15.64 6.54 17.09
CA ASP A 85 16.88 7.05 16.49
C ASP A 85 16.87 7.01 14.95
N MET A 86 15.76 6.56 14.34
CA MET A 86 15.62 6.60 12.87
C MET A 86 15.47 8.04 12.39
N LYS A 87 16.13 8.35 11.27
CA LYS A 87 16.05 9.69 10.66
C LYS A 87 15.19 9.65 9.42
N TYR A 88 14.19 10.51 9.37
CA TYR A 88 13.36 10.69 8.18
C TYR A 88 14.18 11.28 7.03
N ILE A 89 14.06 10.71 5.84
CA ILE A 89 14.69 11.20 4.61
C ILE A 89 13.64 11.77 3.66
N GLU A 90 12.69 10.93 3.24
CA GLU A 90 11.61 11.32 2.34
C GLU A 90 10.44 10.34 2.43
N SER A 91 9.33 10.61 1.74
CA SER A 91 8.18 9.72 1.67
C SER A 91 7.72 9.51 0.23
N LEU A 92 7.44 8.26 -0.11
CA LEU A 92 6.77 7.88 -1.35
C LEU A 92 5.26 7.87 -1.15
N PHE A 93 4.51 8.36 -2.14
CA PHE A 93 3.04 8.39 -2.12
C PHE A 93 2.50 7.79 -3.41
N GLU A 94 1.43 7.01 -3.27
CA GLU A 94 0.80 6.29 -4.37
C GLU A 94 -0.70 6.20 -4.14
N VAL A 95 -1.46 6.08 -5.22
CA VAL A 95 -2.90 5.80 -5.16
C VAL A 95 -3.11 4.30 -5.28
N LYS A 96 -3.98 3.75 -4.42
CA LYS A 96 -4.38 2.36 -4.48
C LYS A 96 -5.85 2.28 -4.83
N THR A 97 -6.16 1.52 -5.87
CA THR A 97 -7.54 1.16 -6.20
C THR A 97 -8.01 0.06 -5.27
N ILE A 98 -9.10 0.31 -4.56
CA ILE A 98 -9.73 -0.63 -3.64
C ILE A 98 -11.18 -0.82 -4.03
N LEU A 99 -11.71 -2.04 -3.84
CA LEU A 99 -13.13 -2.28 -4.00
C LEU A 99 -13.88 -1.66 -2.82
N VAL A 100 -15.05 -1.07 -3.07
CA VAL A 100 -15.87 -0.43 -2.02
C VAL A 100 -16.17 -1.40 -0.86
N LYS A 101 -16.43 -2.67 -1.17
CA LYS A 101 -16.66 -3.74 -0.17
C LYS A 101 -15.44 -4.04 0.72
N ASN A 102 -14.25 -3.58 0.33
CA ASN A 102 -12.98 -3.80 1.00
C ASN A 102 -12.38 -2.48 1.52
N GLU A 103 -13.18 -1.45 1.76
CA GLU A 103 -12.67 -0.18 2.34
C GLU A 103 -12.15 -0.35 3.78
N ASN A 104 -12.72 -1.30 4.52
CA ASN A 104 -12.44 -1.51 5.95
C ASN A 104 -11.44 -2.66 6.21
N ASP A 105 -10.98 -3.36 5.18
CA ASP A 105 -9.97 -4.43 5.30
C ASP A 105 -8.85 -4.25 4.25
N ASP A 106 -7.67 -4.83 4.47
CA ASP A 106 -6.61 -4.84 3.43
C ASP A 106 -6.79 -6.01 2.43
N GLY A 107 -7.99 -6.60 2.41
CA GLY A 107 -8.38 -7.55 1.39
C GLY A 107 -8.38 -6.84 0.04
N ARG A 108 -7.67 -7.41 -0.93
CA ARG A 108 -7.65 -6.87 -2.31
C ARG A 108 -7.92 -8.00 -3.28
N PRO A 109 -9.14 -8.56 -3.24
CA PRO A 109 -9.52 -9.54 -4.24
C PRO A 109 -9.53 -8.85 -5.60
N ILE A 110 -9.12 -9.59 -6.62
CA ILE A 110 -9.29 -9.14 -7.99
C ILE A 110 -10.78 -9.23 -8.31
N LEU A 111 -11.38 -8.12 -8.74
CA LEU A 111 -12.68 -8.15 -9.39
C LEU A 111 -12.45 -8.57 -10.84
N PHE A 112 -13.08 -9.68 -11.23
CA PHE A 112 -13.09 -10.18 -12.60
C PHE A 112 -14.56 -10.32 -13.03
N GLU A 113 -14.96 -9.53 -14.03
CA GLU A 113 -16.36 -9.46 -14.47
C GLU A 113 -16.45 -9.63 -15.99
N LYS A 114 -17.39 -10.48 -16.44
CA LYS A 114 -17.68 -10.72 -17.86
C LYS A 114 -18.86 -9.85 -18.29
N HIS A 115 -18.71 -9.16 -19.42
CA HIS A 115 -19.80 -8.35 -19.97
C HIS A 115 -20.84 -9.24 -20.65
N ALA A 116 -22.10 -9.14 -20.23
CA ALA A 116 -23.19 -9.96 -20.77
C ALA A 116 -23.52 -9.64 -22.23
N GLU A 117 -23.43 -8.36 -22.61
CA GLU A 117 -23.84 -7.86 -23.93
C GLU A 117 -22.69 -7.83 -24.95
N LEU A 118 -21.45 -8.03 -24.50
CA LEU A 118 -20.26 -7.96 -25.35
C LEU A 118 -19.38 -9.20 -25.15
N PRO A 119 -19.60 -10.26 -25.96
CA PRO A 119 -18.82 -11.50 -25.88
C PRO A 119 -17.33 -11.24 -25.97
N GLY A 120 -16.56 -11.88 -25.08
CA GLY A 120 -15.10 -11.73 -25.00
C GLY A 120 -14.61 -10.45 -24.31
N CYS A 121 -15.50 -9.58 -23.82
CA CYS A 121 -15.12 -8.41 -23.03
C CYS A 121 -15.15 -8.73 -21.53
N TYR A 122 -14.06 -8.38 -20.84
CA TYR A 122 -13.88 -8.60 -19.41
C TYR A 122 -13.37 -7.33 -18.73
N SER A 123 -13.89 -7.03 -17.56
CA SER A 123 -13.38 -6.00 -16.65
C SER A 123 -12.53 -6.66 -15.57
N VAL A 124 -11.31 -6.16 -15.38
CA VAL A 124 -10.42 -6.59 -14.30
C VAL A 124 -10.05 -5.37 -13.46
N LEU A 125 -10.31 -5.43 -12.15
CA LEU A 125 -10.04 -4.32 -11.24
C LEU A 125 -9.39 -4.81 -9.95
N GLY A 126 -8.33 -4.12 -9.53
CA GLY A 126 -7.63 -4.38 -8.27
C GLY A 126 -6.66 -5.55 -8.35
N GLY A 127 -6.37 -6.15 -7.19
CA GLY A 127 -5.37 -7.20 -7.00
C GLY A 127 -4.08 -6.73 -6.33
N LYS A 128 -3.27 -7.70 -5.95
CA LYS A 128 -1.90 -7.55 -5.45
C LYS A 128 -0.97 -8.28 -6.42
N ILE A 129 0.32 -7.94 -6.44
CA ILE A 129 1.26 -8.55 -7.39
C ILE A 129 1.35 -10.08 -7.18
N ASP A 130 1.14 -10.56 -5.96
CA ASP A 130 1.14 -11.98 -5.60
C ASP A 130 0.01 -12.78 -6.27
N ASN A 131 -1.13 -12.16 -6.58
CA ASN A 131 -2.31 -12.84 -7.12
C ASN A 131 -2.62 -12.51 -8.59
N ILE A 132 -1.69 -11.87 -9.32
CA ILE A 132 -1.92 -11.49 -10.73
C ILE A 132 -2.18 -12.70 -11.63
N TYR A 133 -1.64 -13.87 -11.28
CA TYR A 133 -1.80 -15.10 -12.06
C TYR A 133 -3.20 -15.69 -11.96
N ASP A 134 -3.95 -15.38 -10.89
CA ASP A 134 -5.34 -15.81 -10.72
C ASP A 134 -6.23 -15.31 -11.87
N VAL A 135 -5.92 -14.13 -12.45
CA VAL A 135 -6.61 -13.61 -13.63
C VAL A 135 -6.39 -14.51 -14.84
N LEU A 136 -5.16 -14.97 -15.04
CA LEU A 136 -4.80 -15.84 -16.17
C LEU A 136 -5.45 -17.21 -16.02
N GLU A 137 -5.45 -17.77 -14.80
CA GLU A 137 -6.16 -19.01 -14.51
C GLU A 137 -7.66 -18.87 -14.79
N LYS A 138 -8.26 -17.75 -14.37
CA LYS A 138 -9.68 -17.48 -14.61
C LYS A 138 -10.01 -17.35 -16.09
N LEU A 139 -9.18 -16.65 -16.86
CA LEU A 139 -9.35 -16.50 -18.32
C LEU A 139 -9.24 -17.84 -19.05
N ASN A 140 -8.30 -18.70 -18.66
CA ASN A 140 -8.12 -20.01 -19.28
C ASN A 140 -9.30 -20.96 -19.00
N ALA A 141 -10.03 -20.75 -17.91
CA ALA A 141 -11.23 -21.52 -17.58
C ALA A 141 -12.50 -21.01 -18.31
N GLU A 142 -12.46 -19.83 -18.96
CA GLU A 142 -13.58 -19.34 -19.74
C GLU A 142 -13.72 -20.11 -21.06
N ILE A 143 -14.95 -20.47 -21.40
CA ILE A 143 -15.28 -21.04 -22.70
C ILE A 143 -15.67 -19.86 -23.61
N PHE A 144 -14.88 -19.67 -24.67
CA PHE A 144 -15.05 -18.60 -25.65
C PHE A 144 -16.01 -19.02 -26.77
#